data_AF-A0A4R5CE31-F1
#
_entry.id   AF-A0A4R5CE31-F1
#
_cell.length_a   1.000
_cell.length_b   1.000
_cell.length_c   1.000
_cell.angle_alpha   90.00
_cell.angle_beta   90.00
_cell.angle_gamma   90.00
#
_symmetry.space_group_name_H-M   'P 1'
#
loop_
_entity.id
_entity.type
_entity.pdbx_description
1 polymer ?
#
loop_
_entity_poly.entity_id
_entity_poly.type
_entity_poly.pdbx_seq_one_letter_code
_entity_poly.pdbx_strand_id
1 'polypeptide(L)'
;MAEENEGVKPEDQDVDWQAHARTWEDRAKKNLAELNAAKAEAEALKAQTQEWETKYSSAQTLADEAKAKATADLRDEYLARIARIRFENAFQTKGRELPDNFDELVNISKFVDAEKGDVNLDLVTQFVEAVSPGDSTAPKFDQSFNSGPVGGQAPEPDYSPEAIAQRILDRSPFNQ
;
A
#
# COMPACT_ATOMS: atom_id res chain seq x y z
N MET A 1 -98.28 38.56 34.82
CA MET A 1 -98.20 37.56 33.75
C MET A 1 -96.84 36.91 33.89
N ALA A 2 -96.82 35.67 34.35
CA ALA A 2 -95.61 34.88 34.51
C ALA A 2 -95.56 33.90 33.33
N GLU A 3 -94.50 33.96 32.53
CA GLU A 3 -94.21 32.95 31.52
C GLU A 3 -93.54 31.77 32.23
N GLU A 4 -94.23 30.63 32.25
CA GLU A 4 -93.68 29.35 32.68
C GLU A 4 -92.61 28.90 31.70
N ASN A 5 -91.39 28.78 32.20
CA ASN A 5 -90.29 28.12 31.51
C ASN A 5 -90.54 26.61 31.61
N GLU A 6 -91.19 26.02 30.60
CA GLU A 6 -91.36 24.57 30.49
C GLU A 6 -89.97 23.91 30.38
N GLY A 7 -89.58 23.25 31.47
CA GLY A 7 -88.37 22.43 31.51
C GLY A 7 -88.48 21.26 30.55
N VAL A 8 -87.79 21.37 29.40
CA VAL A 8 -87.50 20.23 28.54
C VAL A 8 -86.58 19.29 29.33
N LYS A 9 -87.16 18.24 29.90
CA LYS A 9 -86.38 17.12 30.46
C LYS A 9 -85.59 16.49 29.31
N PRO A 10 -84.29 16.24 29.47
CA PRO A 10 -83.58 15.41 28.51
C PRO A 10 -84.20 14.02 28.56
N GLU A 11 -84.74 13.56 27.44
CA GLU A 11 -85.08 12.16 27.26
C GLU A 11 -83.77 11.38 27.36
N ASP A 12 -83.63 10.61 28.44
CA ASP A 12 -82.58 9.61 28.57
C ASP A 12 -82.74 8.63 27.41
N GLN A 13 -81.98 8.84 26.34
CA GLN A 13 -81.79 7.83 25.31
C GLN A 13 -81.04 6.68 25.98
N ASP A 14 -81.77 5.65 26.38
CA ASP A 14 -81.19 4.39 26.86
C ASP A 14 -80.24 3.85 25.78
N VAL A 15 -78.94 4.08 26.00
CA VAL A 15 -77.89 3.56 25.14
C VAL A 15 -77.90 2.05 25.30
N ASP A 16 -78.11 1.33 24.21
CA ASP A 16 -77.94 -0.13 24.19
C ASP A 16 -76.46 -0.48 24.37
N TRP A 17 -76.05 -0.61 25.63
CA TRP A 17 -74.70 -0.92 26.04
C TRP A 17 -74.22 -2.27 25.47
N GLN A 18 -75.13 -3.21 25.19
CA GLN A 18 -74.77 -4.49 24.59
C GLN A 18 -74.40 -4.33 23.12
N ALA A 19 -75.14 -3.52 22.36
CA ALA A 19 -74.80 -3.18 20.98
C ALA A 19 -73.46 -2.41 20.90
N HIS A 20 -73.23 -1.48 21.82
CA HIS A 20 -71.95 -0.78 21.93
C HIS A 20 -70.79 -1.70 22.28
N ALA A 21 -70.96 -2.63 23.23
CA ALA A 21 -69.94 -3.60 23.60
C ALA A 21 -69.55 -4.50 22.41
N ARG A 22 -70.54 -5.02 21.67
CA ARG A 22 -70.28 -5.81 20.44
C ARG A 22 -69.50 -5.02 19.39
N THR A 23 -69.82 -3.74 19.22
CA THR A 23 -69.10 -2.86 18.27
C THR A 23 -67.63 -2.70 18.67
N TRP A 24 -67.35 -2.57 19.98
CA TRP A 24 -65.97 -2.48 20.48
C TRP A 24 -65.23 -3.81 20.36
N GLU A 25 -65.88 -4.95 20.61
CA GLU A 25 -65.29 -6.27 20.38
C GLU A 25 -64.92 -6.48 18.91
N ASP A 26 -65.80 -6.08 17.99
CA ASP A 26 -65.53 -6.19 16.54
C ASP A 26 -64.39 -5.28 16.10
N ARG A 27 -64.31 -4.06 16.64
CA ARG A 27 -63.18 -3.15 16.40
C ARG A 27 -61.88 -3.70 16.98
N ALA A 28 -61.91 -4.25 18.19
CA ALA A 28 -60.73 -4.85 18.81
C ALA A 28 -60.21 -6.04 17.99
N LYS A 29 -61.11 -6.90 17.48
CA LYS A 29 -60.74 -8.01 16.58
C LYS A 29 -60.12 -7.52 15.27
N LYS A 30 -60.70 -6.49 14.65
CA LYS A 30 -60.15 -5.88 13.42
C LYS A 30 -58.76 -5.28 13.66
N ASN A 31 -58.61 -4.47 14.70
CA ASN A 31 -57.33 -3.87 15.05
C ASN A 31 -56.25 -4.92 15.38
N LEU A 32 -56.63 -6.02 16.03
CA LEU A 32 -55.72 -7.13 16.31
C LEU A 32 -55.25 -7.81 15.01
N ALA A 33 -56.15 -8.00 14.05
CA ALA A 33 -55.81 -8.58 12.75
C ALA A 33 -54.86 -7.65 11.96
N GLU A 34 -55.15 -6.34 11.92
CA GLU A 34 -54.30 -5.35 11.28
C GLU A 34 -52.91 -5.25 11.95
N LEU A 35 -52.86 -5.28 13.28
CA LEU A 35 -51.61 -5.26 14.03
C LEU A 35 -50.76 -6.51 13.77
N ASN A 36 -51.39 -7.68 13.64
CA ASN A 36 -50.67 -8.91 13.29
C ASN A 36 -50.15 -8.87 11.85
N ALA A 37 -50.93 -8.34 10.91
CA ALA A 37 -50.48 -8.15 9.52
C ALA A 37 -49.28 -7.18 9.45
N ALA A 38 -49.38 -6.02 10.11
CA ALA A 38 -48.30 -5.04 10.17
C ALA A 38 -47.02 -5.60 10.83
N LYS A 39 -47.15 -6.45 11.85
CA LYS A 39 -46.00 -7.15 12.46
C LYS A 39 -45.32 -8.10 11.48
N ALA A 40 -46.11 -8.88 10.73
CA ALA A 40 -45.57 -9.80 9.73
C ALA A 40 -44.81 -9.04 8.62
N GLU A 41 -45.34 -7.92 8.15
CA GLU A 41 -44.67 -7.06 7.17
C GLU A 41 -43.38 -6.44 7.72
N ALA A 42 -43.41 -5.98 8.98
CA ALA A 42 -42.22 -5.44 9.64
C ALA A 42 -41.10 -6.49 9.80
N GLU A 43 -41.45 -7.72 10.16
CA GLU A 43 -40.48 -8.83 10.23
C GLU A 43 -39.92 -9.20 8.86
N ALA A 44 -40.77 -9.23 7.82
CA ALA A 44 -40.33 -9.47 6.44
C ALA A 44 -39.37 -8.38 5.94
N LEU A 45 -39.68 -7.10 6.19
CA LEU A 45 -38.80 -5.98 5.86
C LEU A 45 -37.47 -6.03 6.62
N LYS A 46 -37.50 -6.43 7.90
CA LYS A 46 -36.28 -6.59 8.70
C LYS A 46 -35.39 -7.70 8.14
N ALA A 47 -35.97 -8.85 7.81
CA ALA A 47 -35.24 -9.95 7.19
C ALA A 47 -34.64 -9.55 5.83
N GLN A 48 -35.42 -8.85 5.00
CA GLN A 48 -34.95 -8.34 3.71
C GLN A 48 -33.80 -7.35 3.88
N THR A 49 -33.90 -6.42 4.85
CA THR A 49 -32.85 -5.43 5.12
C THR A 49 -31.54 -6.09 5.55
N GLN A 50 -31.61 -7.11 6.41
CA GLN A 50 -30.42 -7.87 6.83
C GLN A 50 -29.78 -8.62 5.66
N GLU A 51 -30.59 -9.16 4.75
CA GLU A 51 -30.10 -9.82 3.54
C GLU A 51 -29.40 -8.81 2.61
N TRP A 52 -30.00 -7.63 2.41
CA TRP A 52 -29.40 -6.55 1.62
C TRP A 52 -28.10 -6.05 2.21
N GLU A 53 -28.03 -5.87 3.53
CA GLU A 53 -26.82 -5.42 4.23
C GLU A 53 -25.68 -6.45 4.05
N THR A 54 -26.00 -7.73 4.17
CA THR A 54 -25.03 -8.81 3.93
C THR A 54 -24.53 -8.82 2.48
N LYS A 55 -25.44 -8.72 1.52
CA LYS A 55 -25.10 -8.68 0.08
C LYS A 55 -24.27 -7.44 -0.24
N TYR A 56 -24.66 -6.27 0.25
CA TYR A 56 -23.96 -5.02 0.03
C TYR A 56 -22.55 -5.06 0.62
N SER A 57 -22.39 -5.51 1.86
CA SER A 57 -21.08 -5.68 2.48
C SER A 57 -20.19 -6.61 1.66
N SER A 58 -20.71 -7.76 1.21
CA SER A 58 -19.93 -8.69 0.40
C SER A 58 -19.52 -8.10 -0.96
N ALA A 59 -20.41 -7.35 -1.62
CA ALA A 59 -20.13 -6.68 -2.87
C ALA A 59 -19.08 -5.57 -2.70
N GLN A 60 -19.12 -4.84 -1.58
CA GLN A 60 -18.14 -3.81 -1.27
C GLN A 60 -16.76 -4.41 -1.02
N THR A 61 -16.66 -5.49 -0.25
CA THR A 61 -15.40 -6.22 -0.04
C THR A 61 -14.81 -6.70 -1.37
N LEU A 62 -15.62 -7.32 -2.23
CA LEU A 62 -15.17 -7.79 -3.55
C LEU A 62 -14.71 -6.63 -4.45
N ALA A 63 -15.40 -5.49 -4.42
CA ALA A 63 -15.01 -4.32 -5.19
C ALA A 63 -13.68 -3.72 -4.71
N ASP A 64 -13.46 -3.68 -3.39
CA ASP A 64 -12.23 -3.18 -2.81
C ASP A 64 -11.04 -4.12 -3.08
N GLU A 65 -11.25 -5.44 -3.00
CA GLU A 65 -10.26 -6.45 -3.41
C GLU A 65 -9.91 -6.33 -4.90
N ALA A 66 -10.91 -6.17 -5.78
CA ALA A 66 -10.69 -6.01 -7.20
C ALA A 66 -9.89 -4.73 -7.53
N LYS A 67 -10.19 -3.61 -6.85
CA LYS A 67 -9.44 -2.35 -7.00
C LYS A 67 -8.01 -2.49 -6.49
N ALA A 68 -7.82 -3.11 -5.32
CA ALA A 68 -6.49 -3.33 -4.76
C ALA A 68 -5.63 -4.19 -5.70
N LYS A 69 -6.20 -5.26 -6.24
CA LYS A 69 -5.52 -6.11 -7.22
C LYS A 69 -5.18 -5.37 -8.50
N ALA A 70 -6.13 -4.65 -9.10
CA ALA A 70 -5.88 -3.88 -10.31
C ALA A 70 -4.79 -2.80 -10.11
N THR A 71 -4.77 -2.18 -8.92
CA THR A 71 -3.74 -1.19 -8.58
C THR A 71 -2.37 -1.83 -8.38
N ALA A 72 -2.32 -3.02 -7.76
CA ALA A 72 -1.08 -3.79 -7.62
C ALA A 72 -0.54 -4.22 -9.00
N ASP A 73 -1.40 -4.80 -9.85
CA ASP A 73 -1.02 -5.24 -11.20
C ASP A 73 -0.48 -4.05 -12.03
N LEU A 74 -1.16 -2.90 -12.01
CA LEU A 74 -0.69 -1.68 -12.71
C LEU A 74 0.63 -1.13 -12.14
N ARG A 75 0.80 -1.19 -10.81
CA ARG A 75 2.04 -0.76 -10.15
C ARG A 75 3.19 -1.67 -10.56
N ASP A 76 2.98 -2.97 -10.60
CA ASP A 76 4.00 -3.94 -10.96
C ASP A 76 4.45 -3.78 -12.43
N GLU A 77 3.51 -3.58 -13.36
CA GLU A 77 3.83 -3.29 -14.76
C GLU A 77 4.65 -1.99 -14.90
N TYR A 78 4.25 -0.93 -14.18
CA TYR A 78 4.94 0.36 -14.24
C TYR A 78 6.36 0.27 -13.65
N LEU A 79 6.51 -0.41 -12.51
CA LEU A 79 7.81 -0.61 -11.87
C LEU A 79 8.73 -1.51 -12.70
N ALA A 80 8.20 -2.55 -13.34
CA ALA A 80 8.97 -3.38 -14.26
C ALA A 80 9.50 -2.54 -15.44
N ARG A 81 8.66 -1.66 -16.00
CA ARG A 81 9.08 -0.76 -17.09
C ARG A 81 10.15 0.24 -16.65
N ILE A 82 10.02 0.84 -15.47
CA ILE A 82 11.06 1.73 -14.92
C ILE A 82 12.35 0.94 -14.72
N ALA A 83 12.28 -0.24 -14.12
CA ALA A 83 13.46 -1.06 -13.86
C ALA A 83 14.18 -1.42 -15.16
N ARG A 84 13.43 -1.80 -16.21
CA ARG A 84 14.00 -2.03 -17.55
C ARG A 84 14.73 -0.81 -18.10
N ILE A 85 14.12 0.38 -18.02
CA ILE A 85 14.78 1.64 -18.43
C ILE A 85 16.06 1.90 -17.60
N ARG A 86 16.05 1.58 -16.30
CA ARG A 86 17.25 1.72 -15.45
C ARG A 86 18.35 0.76 -15.88
N PHE A 87 18.02 -0.49 -16.22
CA PHE A 87 18.97 -1.42 -16.81
C PHE A 87 19.51 -0.92 -18.14
N GLU A 88 18.66 -0.45 -19.07
CA GLU A 88 19.11 0.13 -20.35
C GLU A 88 20.12 1.25 -20.14
N ASN A 89 19.84 2.20 -19.25
CA ASN A 89 20.76 3.30 -18.93
C ASN A 89 22.07 2.79 -18.31
N ALA A 90 22.01 1.81 -17.40
CA ALA A 90 23.20 1.25 -16.76
C ALA A 90 24.09 0.47 -17.73
N PHE A 91 23.50 -0.32 -18.63
CA PHE A 91 24.22 -1.00 -19.71
C PHE A 91 24.82 -0.01 -20.71
N GLN A 92 24.06 1.02 -21.12
CA GLN A 92 24.56 2.07 -22.01
C GLN A 92 25.73 2.85 -21.39
N THR A 93 25.71 3.10 -20.08
CA THR A 93 26.83 3.72 -19.36
C THR A 93 28.11 2.88 -19.44
N LYS A 94 27.97 1.56 -19.58
CA LYS A 94 29.07 0.61 -19.83
C LYS A 94 29.36 0.39 -21.32
N GLY A 95 28.74 1.18 -22.20
CA GLY A 95 28.90 1.06 -23.66
C GLY A 95 28.29 -0.21 -24.25
N ARG A 96 27.30 -0.81 -23.59
CA ARG A 96 26.62 -2.04 -24.01
C ARG A 96 25.12 -1.80 -24.19
N GLU A 97 24.50 -2.57 -25.07
CA GLU A 97 23.05 -2.57 -25.25
C GLU A 97 22.41 -3.64 -24.34
N LEU A 98 21.19 -3.38 -23.90
CA LEU A 98 20.40 -4.36 -23.15
C LEU A 98 19.95 -5.46 -24.13
N PRO A 99 20.16 -6.76 -23.83
CA PRO A 99 19.69 -7.85 -24.69
C PRO A 99 18.17 -7.82 -24.89
N ASP A 100 17.70 -8.13 -26.10
CA ASP A 100 16.25 -8.13 -26.41
C ASP A 100 15.45 -9.12 -25.55
N ASN A 101 16.08 -10.22 -25.13
CA ASN A 101 15.52 -11.25 -24.26
C ASN A 101 15.84 -11.06 -22.77
N PHE A 102 16.24 -9.86 -22.35
CA PHE A 102 16.63 -9.58 -20.97
C PHE A 102 15.55 -9.94 -19.94
N ASP A 103 14.29 -9.60 -20.22
CA ASP A 103 13.16 -9.86 -19.32
C ASP A 103 12.89 -11.35 -19.10
N GLU A 104 13.27 -12.21 -20.06
CA GLU A 104 13.15 -13.68 -19.93
C GLU A 104 14.30 -14.29 -19.11
N LEU A 105 15.47 -13.65 -19.14
CA LEU A 105 16.68 -14.11 -18.46
C LEU A 105 16.78 -13.57 -17.03
N VAL A 106 16.21 -12.39 -16.78
CA VAL A 106 16.34 -11.66 -15.52
C VAL A 106 14.96 -11.38 -14.95
N ASN A 107 14.71 -11.90 -13.76
CA ASN A 107 13.48 -11.57 -13.04
C ASN A 107 13.56 -10.13 -12.48
N ILE A 108 13.03 -9.17 -13.23
CA ILE A 108 13.02 -7.73 -12.92
C ILE A 108 12.37 -7.42 -11.57
N SER A 109 11.38 -8.22 -11.13
CA SER A 109 10.70 -8.00 -9.85
C SER A 109 11.65 -8.04 -8.64
N LYS A 110 12.80 -8.73 -8.74
CA LYS A 110 13.83 -8.78 -7.68
C LYS A 110 14.58 -7.46 -7.48
N PHE A 111 14.49 -6.56 -8.46
CA PHE A 111 15.12 -5.24 -8.42
C PHE A 111 14.15 -4.13 -8.02
N VAL A 112 12.92 -4.50 -7.65
CA VAL A 112 11.91 -3.57 -7.17
C VAL A 112 11.82 -3.69 -5.65
N ASP A 113 11.98 -2.57 -4.96
CA ASP A 113 11.77 -2.47 -3.52
C ASP A 113 10.25 -2.41 -3.25
N ALA A 114 9.69 -3.51 -2.76
CA ALA A 114 8.26 -3.63 -2.48
C ALA A 114 7.79 -2.63 -1.40
N GLU A 115 8.66 -2.30 -0.44
CA GLU A 115 8.34 -1.40 0.68
C GLU A 115 8.37 0.06 0.25
N LYS A 116 9.37 0.46 -0.56
CA LYS A 116 9.50 1.84 -1.06
C LYS A 116 8.70 2.10 -2.33
N GLY A 117 8.33 1.05 -3.06
CA GLY A 117 7.67 1.16 -4.35
C GLY A 117 8.50 1.83 -5.42
N ASP A 118 9.80 1.57 -5.42
CA ASP A 118 10.73 2.08 -6.42
C ASP A 118 11.75 0.99 -6.79
N VAL A 119 12.51 1.21 -7.85
CA VAL A 119 13.58 0.32 -8.28
C VAL A 119 14.79 0.50 -7.38
N ASN A 120 15.33 -0.60 -6.87
CA ASN A 120 16.57 -0.62 -6.12
C ASN A 120 17.77 -0.43 -7.07
N LEU A 121 18.17 0.84 -7.24
CA LEU A 121 19.26 1.22 -8.14
C LEU A 121 20.59 0.58 -7.77
N ASP A 122 20.88 0.38 -6.48
CA ASP A 122 22.14 -0.23 -6.03
C ASP A 122 22.24 -1.69 -6.51
N LEU A 123 21.14 -2.45 -6.42
CA LEU A 123 21.09 -3.82 -6.93
C LEU A 123 21.21 -3.87 -8.46
N VAL A 124 20.58 -2.93 -9.17
CA VAL A 124 20.72 -2.81 -10.63
C VAL A 124 22.19 -2.56 -11.00
N THR A 125 22.85 -1.61 -10.35
CA THR A 125 24.27 -1.30 -10.62
C THR A 125 25.17 -2.49 -10.31
N GLN A 126 25.01 -3.13 -9.15
CA GLN A 126 25.79 -4.31 -8.78
C GLN A 126 25.61 -5.46 -9.78
N PHE A 127 24.39 -5.69 -10.25
CA PHE A 127 24.13 -6.71 -11.25
C PHE A 127 24.82 -6.40 -12.58
N VAL A 128 24.71 -5.16 -13.06
CA VAL A 128 25.35 -4.75 -14.32
C VAL A 128 26.87 -4.84 -14.22
N GLU A 129 27.46 -4.47 -13.08
CA GLU A 129 28.89 -4.64 -12.81
C GLU A 129 29.33 -6.11 -12.79
N ALA A 130 28.53 -7.00 -12.18
CA ALA A 130 28.82 -8.42 -12.12
C ALA A 130 28.71 -9.13 -13.48
N VAL A 131 27.75 -8.71 -14.33
CA VAL A 131 27.49 -9.30 -15.65
C VAL A 131 28.41 -8.71 -16.73
N SER A 132 28.90 -7.47 -16.52
CA SER A 132 29.89 -6.84 -17.37
C SER A 132 31.15 -6.49 -16.58
N PRO A 133 31.98 -7.47 -16.18
CA PRO A 133 33.24 -7.23 -15.47
C PRO A 133 34.33 -6.57 -16.33
N GLY A 134 33.99 -6.06 -17.52
CA GLY A 134 34.87 -5.31 -18.40
C GLY A 134 34.54 -3.83 -18.32
N ASP A 135 35.56 -3.03 -17.98
CA ASP A 135 35.54 -1.58 -17.89
C ASP A 135 34.88 -1.01 -16.63
N SER A 136 35.46 -1.36 -15.48
CA SER A 136 35.77 -0.27 -14.55
C SER A 136 36.74 0.65 -15.29
N THR A 137 36.22 1.74 -15.85
CA THR A 137 37.06 2.89 -16.14
C THR A 137 37.61 3.35 -14.80
N ALA A 138 38.78 2.81 -14.44
CA ALA A 138 39.68 3.49 -13.54
C ALA A 138 39.71 4.97 -13.98
N PRO A 139 39.59 5.94 -13.05
CA PRO A 139 39.62 7.34 -13.41
C PRO A 139 40.86 7.58 -14.28
N LYS A 140 40.64 7.91 -15.56
CA LYS A 140 41.71 8.30 -16.47
C LYS A 140 42.41 9.50 -15.83
N PHE A 141 43.71 9.34 -15.57
CA PHE A 141 44.59 10.37 -15.06
C PHE A 141 44.28 11.74 -15.66
N ASP A 142 44.16 12.74 -14.80
CA ASP A 142 44.10 14.15 -15.18
C ASP A 142 45.48 14.58 -15.71
N GLN A 143 45.67 14.51 -17.03
CA GLN A 143 46.82 15.06 -17.74
C GLN A 143 46.60 16.56 -18.05
N SER A 144 46.33 17.36 -17.01
CA SER A 144 46.17 18.81 -17.17
C SER A 144 47.02 19.63 -16.20
N PHE A 145 48.34 19.38 -16.14
CA PHE A 145 49.27 20.43 -15.70
C PHE A 145 50.45 20.57 -16.67
N ASN A 146 50.21 21.39 -17.69
CA ASN A 146 51.24 22.06 -18.44
C ASN A 146 51.80 23.20 -17.57
N SER A 147 53.00 23.06 -17.02
CA SER A 147 53.82 24.17 -16.51
C SER A 147 55.29 23.75 -16.57
N GLY A 148 56.14 24.59 -17.17
CA GLY A 148 57.52 24.30 -17.61
C GLY A 148 58.58 24.02 -16.52
N PRO A 149 59.88 24.03 -16.89
CA PRO A 149 60.92 23.22 -16.26
C PRO A 149 61.75 24.01 -15.21
N VAL A 150 61.96 23.48 -14.00
CA VAL A 150 63.12 23.82 -13.14
C VAL A 150 63.40 22.67 -12.14
N GLY A 151 64.67 22.33 -11.97
CA GLY A 151 65.16 21.08 -11.34
C GLY A 151 65.11 20.98 -9.81
N GLY A 152 65.56 19.82 -9.32
CA GLY A 152 65.77 19.55 -7.89
C GLY A 152 65.90 18.07 -7.56
N GLN A 153 67.14 17.58 -7.55
CA GLN A 153 67.71 16.40 -6.87
C GLN A 153 66.76 15.31 -6.27
N ALA A 154 66.91 14.07 -6.73
CA ALA A 154 66.44 12.89 -6.00
C ALA A 154 67.32 12.62 -4.75
N PRO A 155 66.77 12.23 -3.58
CA PRO A 155 67.58 11.75 -2.47
C PRO A 155 67.97 10.29 -2.69
N GLU A 156 69.28 10.00 -2.66
CA GLU A 156 69.80 8.63 -2.62
C GLU A 156 69.52 7.97 -1.25
N PRO A 157 69.26 6.65 -1.20
CA PRO A 157 69.14 5.93 0.06
C PRO A 157 70.53 5.64 0.66
N ASP A 158 70.77 6.15 1.87
CA ASP A 158 71.96 5.88 2.68
C ASP A 158 71.94 4.43 3.20
N TYR A 159 72.70 3.54 2.56
CA TYR A 159 72.94 2.17 3.00
C TYR A 159 74.26 2.10 3.78
N SER A 160 74.23 2.54 5.04
CA SER A 160 75.31 2.27 5.99
C SER A 160 75.12 0.91 6.67
N PRO A 161 76.14 0.01 6.69
CA PRO A 161 76.09 -1.26 7.40
C PRO A 161 75.80 -1.12 8.91
N GLU A 162 76.14 0.01 9.52
CA GLU A 162 75.93 0.28 10.95
C GLU A 162 74.43 0.51 11.27
N ALA A 163 73.70 1.14 10.36
CA ALA A 163 72.26 1.37 10.50
C ALA A 163 71.44 0.07 10.41
N ILE A 164 71.95 -0.93 9.67
CA ILE A 164 71.34 -2.27 9.59
C ILE A 164 71.59 -3.04 10.89
N ALA A 165 72.79 -2.95 11.48
CA ALA A 165 73.13 -3.63 12.72
C ALA A 165 72.30 -3.15 13.93
N GLN A 166 72.04 -1.83 14.03
CA GLN A 166 71.18 -1.27 15.08
C GLN A 166 69.71 -1.72 14.94
N ARG A 167 69.21 -1.88 13.71
CA ARG A 167 67.83 -2.34 13.46
C ARG A 167 67.60 -3.81 13.81
N ILE A 168 68.65 -4.63 13.83
CA ILE A 168 68.59 -6.05 14.20
C ILE A 168 68.64 -6.21 15.73
N LEU A 169 69.43 -5.40 16.43
CA LEU A 169 69.51 -5.40 17.90
C LEU A 169 68.20 -4.94 18.56
N ASP A 170 67.51 -3.95 17.99
CA ASP A 170 66.22 -3.44 18.49
C ASP A 170 65.01 -4.36 18.22
N ARG A 171 65.17 -5.45 17.46
CA ARG A 171 64.09 -6.38 17.09
C ARG A 171 64.22 -7.79 17.68
N SER A 172 65.14 -8.04 18.62
CA SER A 172 65.22 -9.34 19.28
C SER A 172 64.11 -9.53 20.33
N PRO A 173 63.22 -10.53 20.18
CA PRO A 173 62.10 -10.77 21.10
C PRO A 173 62.46 -11.63 22.33
N PHE A 174 63.70 -11.56 22.85
CA PHE A 174 64.17 -12.45 23.93
C PHE A 174 64.69 -11.74 25.20
N ASN A 175 64.35 -10.46 25.42
CA ASN A 175 64.56 -9.81 26.71
C ASN A 175 63.33 -8.99 27.10
N GLN A 176 62.28 -9.69 27.52
CA GLN A 176 61.34 -9.29 28.59
C GLN A 176 60.47 -10.49 28.98
#